data_AF-A0A7Z9G4D1-F1
#
_entry.id   AF-A0A7Z9G4D1-F1
#
_cell.length_a   1.000
_cell.length_b   1.000
_cell.length_c   1.000
_cell.angle_alpha   90.00
_cell.angle_beta   90.00
_cell.angle_gamma   90.00
#
_symmetry.space_group_name_H-M   'P 1'
#
loop_
_entity.id
_entity.type
_entity.pdbx_description
1 polymer ?
#
loop_
_entity_poly.entity_id
_entity_poly.type
_entity_poly.pdbx_seq_one_letter_code
_entity_poly.pdbx_strand_id
1 'polypeptide(L)'
;MTRTGDDLIRALRETDHPYFTHILDTGQYAGSPGASGHRGSPHPNYDCYNSIAKTAPYAVYVRAKFYQIDSGVEEWLDYPRILDILRKENYNGCISIVYEGESDSIESMRKAAGYLRSIL
;
A
#
# COMPACT_ATOMS: atom_id res chain seq x y z
N MET A 1 -17.16 6.32 -2.01
CA MET A 1 -16.09 5.31 -2.08
C MET A 1 -14.74 6.03 -2.08
N THR A 2 -13.76 5.59 -1.28
CA THR A 2 -12.42 6.21 -1.14
C THR A 2 -11.40 5.49 -2.03
N ARG A 3 -11.54 5.60 -3.36
CA ARG A 3 -10.72 4.84 -4.32
C ARG A 3 -9.40 5.53 -4.67
N THR A 4 -9.34 6.84 -4.54
CA THR A 4 -8.15 7.66 -4.83
C THR A 4 -7.69 8.40 -3.57
N GLY A 5 -6.48 8.96 -3.61
CA GLY A 5 -5.99 9.83 -2.54
C GLY A 5 -6.87 11.07 -2.33
N ASP A 6 -7.42 11.65 -3.41
CA ASP A 6 -8.29 12.82 -3.33
C ASP A 6 -9.63 12.48 -2.66
N ASP A 7 -10.20 11.30 -2.93
CA ASP A 7 -11.41 10.84 -2.25
C ASP A 7 -11.20 10.67 -0.74
N LEU A 8 -10.03 10.14 -0.34
CA LEU A 8 -9.67 9.96 1.07
C LEU A 8 -9.48 11.31 1.76
N ILE A 9 -8.70 12.22 1.17
CA ILE A 9 -8.48 13.55 1.75
C ILE A 9 -9.80 14.29 1.90
N ARG A 10 -10.69 14.20 0.92
CA ARG A 10 -12.03 14.77 1.00
C ARG A 10 -12.83 14.15 2.16
N ALA A 11 -12.83 12.83 2.31
CA ALA A 11 -13.52 12.15 3.41
C ALA A 11 -12.99 12.56 4.79
N LEU A 12 -11.66 12.68 4.96
CA LEU A 12 -11.05 13.16 6.20
C LEU A 12 -11.50 14.60 6.52
N ARG A 13 -11.46 15.49 5.53
CA ARG A 13 -11.83 16.90 5.70
C ARG A 13 -13.32 17.12 5.95
N GLU A 14 -14.19 16.40 5.25
CA GLU A 14 -15.64 16.51 5.43
C GLU A 14 -16.10 15.92 6.77
N THR A 15 -15.40 14.91 7.28
CA THR A 15 -15.72 14.30 8.58
C THR A 15 -15.16 15.09 9.76
N ASP A 16 -13.98 15.70 9.59
CA ASP A 16 -13.29 16.57 10.55
C ASP A 16 -13.36 16.09 12.01
N HIS A 17 -12.88 14.86 12.25
CA HIS A 17 -12.97 14.22 13.57
C HIS A 17 -11.65 13.56 13.97
N PRO A 18 -11.14 13.77 15.20
CA PRO A 18 -9.81 13.30 15.61
C PRO A 18 -9.66 11.77 15.64
N TYR A 19 -10.76 11.03 15.73
CA TYR A 19 -10.76 9.55 15.68
C TYR A 19 -11.12 8.98 14.31
N PHE A 20 -11.40 9.82 13.32
CA PHE A 20 -11.59 9.38 11.94
C PHE A 20 -10.27 9.53 11.19
N THR A 21 -9.53 8.44 11.09
CA THR A 21 -8.14 8.42 10.63
C THR A 21 -7.94 7.48 9.44
N HIS A 22 -6.71 7.42 8.93
CA HIS A 22 -6.37 6.69 7.73
C HIS A 22 -5.43 5.50 8.00
N ILE A 23 -5.90 4.30 7.63
CA ILE A 23 -5.04 3.13 7.43
C ILE A 23 -4.67 3.11 5.95
N LEU A 24 -3.38 3.29 5.67
CA LEU A 24 -2.85 3.29 4.31
C LEU A 24 -2.66 1.83 3.87
N ASP A 25 -3.45 1.40 2.89
CA ASP A 25 -3.23 0.11 2.21
C ASP A 25 -2.55 0.37 0.86
N THR A 26 -1.32 -0.11 0.76
CA THR A 26 -0.44 0.07 -0.41
C THR A 26 -0.98 -0.59 -1.69
N GLY A 27 -1.87 -1.58 -1.56
CA GLY A 27 -2.43 -2.30 -2.70
C GLY A 27 -3.85 -1.92 -3.07
N GLN A 28 -4.55 -1.08 -2.30
CA GLN A 28 -6.01 -0.90 -2.47
C GLN A 28 -6.43 0.37 -3.25
N TYR A 29 -5.50 1.26 -3.58
CA TYR A 29 -5.81 2.42 -4.43
C TYR A 29 -6.12 2.01 -5.87
N ALA A 30 -7.02 2.76 -6.52
CA ALA A 30 -7.21 2.64 -7.96
C ALA A 30 -5.87 2.81 -8.68
N GLY A 31 -5.61 1.95 -9.68
CA GLY A 31 -4.32 1.88 -10.37
C GLY A 31 -3.40 0.79 -9.83
N SER A 32 -3.61 0.29 -8.60
CA SER A 32 -2.84 -0.84 -8.07
C SER A 32 -3.11 -2.10 -8.90
N PRO A 33 -2.08 -2.90 -9.25
CA PRO A 33 -2.25 -4.12 -10.04
C PRO A 33 -3.09 -5.22 -9.37
N GLY A 34 -3.16 -5.23 -8.04
CA GLY A 34 -4.04 -6.13 -7.29
C GLY A 34 -5.40 -5.53 -6.96
N ALA A 35 -5.52 -4.19 -6.93
CA ALA A 35 -6.83 -3.55 -6.82
C ALA A 35 -7.62 -3.73 -8.12
N SER A 36 -8.91 -3.97 -8.00
CA SER A 36 -9.85 -4.01 -9.13
C SER A 36 -9.69 -5.22 -10.07
N GLY A 37 -8.98 -6.29 -9.68
CA GLY A 37 -8.98 -7.57 -10.41
C GLY A 37 -8.12 -7.63 -11.67
N HIS A 38 -7.15 -6.72 -11.81
CA HIS A 38 -6.30 -6.61 -13.01
C HIS A 38 -5.10 -7.58 -13.02
N ARG A 39 -5.00 -8.47 -12.02
CA ARG A 39 -4.04 -9.60 -11.94
C ARG A 39 -2.61 -9.23 -12.40
N GLY A 40 -2.03 -8.20 -11.80
CA GLY A 40 -0.64 -7.81 -12.10
C GLY A 40 -0.50 -6.72 -13.16
N SER A 41 -1.59 -6.24 -13.76
CA SER A 41 -1.57 -5.05 -14.61
C SER A 41 -2.14 -3.81 -13.89
N PRO A 42 -1.42 -2.68 -13.81
CA PRO A 42 -1.99 -1.46 -13.25
C PRO A 42 -3.10 -0.91 -14.16
N HIS A 43 -4.12 -0.28 -13.58
CA HIS A 43 -5.17 0.37 -14.37
C HIS A 43 -4.64 1.69 -14.96
N PRO A 44 -4.65 1.89 -16.30
CA PRO A 44 -3.91 2.96 -16.96
C PRO A 44 -4.37 4.39 -16.60
N ASN A 45 -5.64 4.55 -16.23
CA ASN A 45 -6.20 5.87 -15.89
C ASN A 45 -5.98 6.30 -14.43
N TYR A 46 -5.29 5.51 -13.60
CA TYR A 46 -5.08 5.83 -12.19
C TYR A 46 -3.63 5.63 -11.77
N ASP A 47 -3.12 6.53 -10.94
CA ASP A 47 -1.81 6.42 -10.31
C ASP A 47 -1.99 6.11 -8.82
N CYS A 48 -1.78 4.84 -8.45
CA CYS A 48 -1.85 4.39 -7.07
C CYS A 48 -0.75 4.99 -6.21
N TYR A 49 0.46 5.22 -6.74
CA TYR A 49 1.58 5.78 -6.00
C TYR A 49 1.36 7.25 -5.68
N ASN A 50 0.77 8.01 -6.60
CA ASN A 50 0.32 9.37 -6.30
C ASN A 50 -0.74 9.39 -5.19
N SER A 51 -1.66 8.41 -5.19
CA SER A 51 -2.64 8.28 -4.11
C SER A 51 -1.95 7.96 -2.77
N ILE A 52 -1.00 7.02 -2.75
CA ILE A 52 -0.18 6.71 -1.56
C ILE A 52 0.55 7.95 -1.06
N ALA A 53 1.20 8.72 -1.95
CA ALA A 53 1.92 9.93 -1.58
C ALA A 53 1.01 11.00 -0.98
N LYS A 54 -0.17 11.21 -1.56
CA LYS A 54 -1.15 12.16 -1.03
C LYS A 54 -1.67 11.80 0.37
N THR A 55 -1.77 10.51 0.68
CA THR A 55 -2.41 10.04 1.91
C THR A 55 -1.43 9.60 3.00
N ALA A 56 -0.17 9.36 2.66
CA ALA A 56 0.91 9.03 3.60
C ALA A 56 1.00 9.98 4.81
N PRO A 57 0.86 11.31 4.69
CA PRO A 57 0.90 12.22 5.84
C PRO A 57 -0.21 11.98 6.87
N TYR A 58 -1.30 11.31 6.48
CA TYR A 58 -2.45 11.02 7.33
C TYR A 58 -2.43 9.60 7.89
N ALA A 59 -1.46 8.77 7.48
CA ALA A 59 -1.43 7.36 7.83
C ALA A 59 -1.06 7.17 9.31
N VAL A 60 -1.93 6.52 10.08
CA VAL A 60 -1.61 6.05 11.44
C VAL A 60 -1.08 4.61 11.44
N TYR A 61 -1.32 3.88 10.36
CA TYR A 61 -0.94 2.48 10.19
C TYR A 61 -0.80 2.16 8.71
N VAL A 62 0.20 1.36 8.35
CA VAL A 62 0.44 0.94 6.96
C VAL A 62 0.22 -0.56 6.82
N ARG A 63 -0.64 -0.94 5.87
CA ARG A 63 -0.75 -2.31 5.36
C ARG A 63 0.08 -2.43 4.09
N ALA A 64 1.21 -3.11 4.23
CA ALA A 64 2.09 -3.52 3.15
C ALA A 64 1.45 -4.74 2.45
N LYS A 65 0.81 -4.51 1.29
CA LYS A 65 0.17 -5.53 0.48
C LYS A 65 1.18 -6.28 -0.39
N PHE A 66 1.10 -7.60 -0.41
CA PHE A 66 1.92 -8.48 -1.24
C PHE A 66 1.00 -9.36 -2.09
N TYR A 67 1.31 -9.46 -3.38
CA TYR A 67 0.53 -10.25 -4.34
C TYR A 67 1.39 -11.30 -5.03
N GLN A 68 2.61 -10.96 -5.43
CA GLN A 68 3.53 -11.89 -6.09
C GLN A 68 4.93 -11.73 -5.51
N ILE A 69 5.31 -12.68 -4.66
CA ILE A 69 6.54 -12.68 -3.84
C ILE A 69 7.32 -14.01 -3.98
N ASP A 70 6.96 -14.86 -4.95
CA ASP A 70 7.53 -16.19 -5.12
C ASP A 70 9.06 -16.16 -5.29
N SER A 71 9.55 -15.14 -5.99
CA SER A 71 10.97 -14.85 -6.22
C SER A 71 11.71 -14.30 -4.99
N GLY A 72 10.98 -13.93 -3.93
CA GLY A 72 11.54 -13.24 -2.76
C GLY A 72 11.60 -11.72 -2.90
N VAL A 73 11.08 -11.17 -4.00
CA VAL A 73 10.87 -9.73 -4.25
C VAL A 73 9.42 -9.52 -4.67
N GLU A 74 8.76 -8.45 -4.21
CA GLU A 74 7.38 -8.18 -4.67
C GLU A 74 7.41 -7.68 -6.11
N GLU A 75 6.68 -8.37 -6.98
CA GLU A 75 6.73 -8.14 -8.43
C GLU A 75 5.65 -7.17 -8.93
N TRP A 76 4.57 -6.97 -8.16
CA TRP A 76 3.45 -6.14 -8.61
C TRP A 76 3.51 -4.71 -8.07
N LEU A 77 4.02 -4.52 -6.86
CA LEU A 77 4.14 -3.20 -6.24
C LEU A 77 5.61 -2.81 -6.06
N ASP A 78 5.96 -1.60 -6.49
CA ASP A 78 7.28 -1.01 -6.30
C ASP A 78 7.44 -0.54 -4.85
N TYR A 79 7.83 -1.48 -3.99
CA TYR A 79 8.09 -1.22 -2.58
C TYR A 79 9.23 -0.21 -2.32
N PRO A 80 10.36 -0.22 -3.06
CA PRO A 80 11.35 0.84 -2.94
C PRO A 80 10.75 2.24 -3.08
N ARG A 81 9.87 2.45 -4.08
CA ARG A 81 9.15 3.72 -4.27
C ARG A 81 8.16 4.01 -3.13
N ILE A 82 7.41 3.01 -2.67
CA ILE A 82 6.46 3.17 -1.56
C ILE A 82 7.18 3.56 -0.27
N LEU A 83 8.29 2.89 0.05
CA LEU A 83 9.07 3.17 1.25
C LEU A 83 9.74 4.54 1.18
N ASP A 84 10.20 4.99 0.00
CA ASP A 84 10.71 6.35 -0.19
C ASP A 84 9.63 7.40 0.11
N ILE A 85 8.39 7.19 -0.34
CA ILE A 85 7.26 8.06 0.02
C ILE A 85 7.05 8.11 1.53
N LEU A 86 7.00 6.94 2.20
CA LEU A 86 6.79 6.88 3.65
C LEU A 86 7.93 7.55 4.43
N ARG A 87 9.19 7.37 3.98
CA ARG A 87 10.37 8.02 4.58
C ARG A 87 10.32 9.54 4.45
N LYS A 88 9.91 10.05 3.28
CA LYS A 88 9.77 11.51 3.04
C LYS A 88 8.77 12.16 4.01
N GLU A 89 7.71 11.44 4.36
CA GLU A 89 6.71 11.88 5.34
C GLU A 89 7.10 11.57 6.80
N ASN A 90 8.33 11.11 7.04
CA ASN A 90 8.84 10.70 8.36
C ASN A 90 7.91 9.70 9.08
N TYR A 91 7.27 8.80 8.31
CA TYR A 91 6.41 7.77 8.89
C TYR A 91 7.23 6.86 9.81
N ASN A 92 6.83 6.80 11.08
CA ASN A 92 7.51 6.03 12.14
C ASN A 92 6.58 4.99 12.80
N GLY A 93 5.40 4.75 12.21
CA GLY A 93 4.42 3.81 12.72
C GLY A 93 4.67 2.37 12.28
N CYS A 94 3.73 1.49 12.62
CA CYS A 94 3.80 0.08 12.27
C CYS A 94 3.45 -0.19 10.80
N ILE A 95 4.30 -0.98 10.14
CA ILE A 95 4.04 -1.57 8.82
C ILE A 95 3.71 -3.05 9.03
N SER A 96 2.51 -3.48 8.62
CA SER A 96 2.13 -4.90 8.65
C SER A 96 2.01 -5.49 7.26
N ILE A 97 2.44 -6.75 7.15
CA ILE A 97 2.36 -7.51 5.91
C ILE A 97 0.94 -8.06 5.76
N VAL A 98 0.36 -7.84 4.60
CA VAL A 98 -0.91 -8.43 4.17
C VAL A 98 -0.67 -9.13 2.85
N TYR A 99 -0.82 -10.45 2.83
CA TYR A 99 -0.64 -11.25 1.62
C TYR A 99 -1.99 -11.60 0.99
N GLU A 100 -2.14 -11.32 -0.31
CA GLU A 100 -3.33 -11.61 -1.12
C GLU A 100 -2.94 -12.27 -2.47
N GLY A 101 -1.84 -13.01 -2.50
CA GLY A 101 -1.41 -13.81 -3.64
C GLY A 101 -1.99 -15.23 -3.67
N GLU A 102 -1.64 -16.00 -4.69
CA GLU A 102 -2.15 -17.37 -4.92
C GLU A 102 -1.27 -18.48 -4.30
N SER A 103 0.00 -18.20 -4.01
CA SER A 103 0.97 -19.15 -3.41
C SER A 103 0.73 -19.41 -1.91
N ASP A 104 1.48 -20.36 -1.32
CA ASP A 104 1.38 -20.68 0.11
C ASP A 104 1.56 -19.44 0.98
N SER A 105 0.58 -19.17 1.85
CA SER A 105 0.53 -17.92 2.59
C SER A 105 1.62 -17.82 3.66
N ILE A 106 1.98 -18.93 4.30
CA ILE A 106 3.00 -18.93 5.37
C ILE A 106 4.37 -18.66 4.77
N GLU A 107 4.74 -19.37 3.70
CA GLU A 107 6.00 -19.15 2.98
C GLU A 107 6.06 -17.73 2.40
N SER A 108 4.97 -17.29 1.76
CA SER A 108 4.90 -15.96 1.14
C SER A 108 5.05 -14.84 2.17
N MET A 109 4.41 -14.95 3.33
CA MET A 109 4.59 -13.99 4.42
C MET A 109 6.03 -13.98 4.96
N ARG A 110 6.72 -15.12 5.02
CA ARG A 110 8.14 -15.18 5.40
C ARG A 110 9.03 -14.47 4.37
N LYS A 111 8.78 -14.72 3.07
CA LYS A 111 9.50 -14.04 1.97
C LYS A 111 9.25 -12.54 2.00
N ALA A 112 8.00 -12.09 2.13
CA ALA A 112 7.64 -10.69 2.26
C ALA A 112 8.34 -10.01 3.44
N ALA A 113 8.42 -10.69 4.61
CA ALA A 113 9.15 -10.18 5.76
C ALA A 113 10.65 -10.07 5.51
N GLY A 114 11.25 -11.06 4.84
CA GLY A 114 12.65 -11.03 4.42
C GLY A 114 12.93 -9.88 3.44
N TYR A 115 12.06 -9.71 2.45
CA TYR A 115 12.16 -8.65 1.46
C TYR A 115 12.05 -7.25 2.08
N LEU A 116 11.01 -6.97 2.87
CA LEU A 116 10.88 -5.66 3.52
C LEU A 116 12.09 -5.33 4.38
N ARG A 117 12.61 -6.29 5.15
CA ARG A 117 13.80 -6.09 5.99
C ARG A 117 15.07 -5.78 5.20
N SER A 118 15.17 -6.23 3.94
CA SER A 118 16.36 -5.97 3.12
C SER A 118 16.34 -4.58 2.47
N ILE A 119 15.18 -3.93 2.39
CA ILE A 119 15.00 -2.63 1.73
C ILE A 119 14.59 -1.48 2.68
N LEU A 120 14.31 -1.78 3.96
CA LEU A 120 14.05 -0.81 5.03
C LEU A 120 15.35 -0.19 5.55
#